data_AF-A0AAD9B1R7-F1
#
_entry.id   AF-A0AAD9B1R7-F1
#
_cell.length_a   1.000
_cell.length_b   1.000
_cell.length_c   1.000
_cell.angle_alpha   90.00
_cell.angle_beta   90.00
_cell.angle_gamma   90.00
#
_symmetry.space_group_name_H-M   'P 1'
#
loop_
_entity.id
_entity.type
_entity.pdbx_description
1 polymer ?
#
loop_
_entity_poly.entity_id
_entity_poly.type
_entity_poly.pdbx_seq_one_letter_code
_entity_poly.pdbx_strand_id
1 'polypeptide(L)'
;MHPRSKLWHLIDYVIVRSKDRRDVLNTRAMTSADDCWTDHRLIRSIMSIRLMRKRRMQKRQSRPKLNIDLLGDTTYQQQLQDALSAALPKQ
;
A
#
# COMPACT_ATOMS: atom_id res chain seq x y z
N MET A 1 -29.97 -26.38 10.12
CA MET A 1 -30.69 -27.00 8.98
C MET A 1 -31.89 -26.13 8.62
N HIS A 2 -32.01 -25.65 7.38
CA HIS A 2 -33.08 -24.70 7.04
C HIS A 2 -34.46 -25.37 7.01
N PRO A 3 -35.50 -24.82 7.68
CA PRO A 3 -36.81 -25.48 7.81
C PRO A 3 -37.50 -25.80 6.48
N ARG A 4 -37.30 -24.96 5.44
CA ARG A 4 -37.97 -25.11 4.14
C ARG A 4 -37.22 -26.00 3.15
N SER A 5 -35.89 -25.92 3.12
CA SER A 5 -35.05 -26.61 2.12
C SER A 5 -34.43 -27.90 2.66
N LYS A 6 -34.44 -28.10 3.99
CA LYS A 6 -33.78 -29.21 4.69
C LYS A 6 -32.28 -29.37 4.36
N LEU A 7 -31.67 -28.35 3.75
CA LEU A 7 -30.26 -28.32 3.40
C LEU A 7 -29.51 -27.35 4.32
N TRP A 8 -28.19 -27.56 4.43
CA TRP A 8 -27.29 -26.55 4.98
C TRP A 8 -27.05 -25.49 3.91
N HIS A 9 -27.29 -24.22 4.25
CA HIS A 9 -26.92 -23.12 3.37
C HIS A 9 -25.56 -22.58 3.81
N LEU A 10 -24.60 -22.56 2.89
CA LEU A 10 -23.33 -21.85 3.09
C LEU A 10 -23.58 -20.38 2.78
N ILE A 11 -23.95 -19.62 3.81
CA ILE A 11 -24.23 -18.17 3.71
C ILE A 11 -23.13 -17.34 4.36
N ASP A 12 -22.30 -17.98 5.18
CA ASP A 12 -21.17 -17.34 5.85
C ASP A 12 -19.89 -17.57 5.05
N TYR A 13 -19.11 -16.51 4.85
CA TYR A 13 -17.86 -16.54 4.09
C TYR A 13 -16.79 -15.68 4.74
N VAL A 14 -15.53 -16.09 4.59
CA VAL A 14 -14.36 -15.25 4.87
C VAL A 14 -13.83 -14.73 3.53
N ILE A 15 -13.97 -13.44 3.28
CA ILE A 15 -13.57 -12.81 2.02
C ILE A 15 -12.14 -12.29 2.14
N VAL A 16 -11.28 -12.67 1.19
CA VAL A 16 -9.87 -12.27 1.14
C VAL A 16 -9.55 -11.70 -0.25
N ARG A 17 -8.65 -10.71 -0.32
CA ARG A 17 -8.19 -10.18 -1.63
C ARG A 17 -7.42 -11.24 -2.39
N SER A 18 -7.55 -11.25 -3.72
CA SER A 18 -6.87 -12.23 -4.59
C SER A 18 -5.35 -12.30 -4.35
N LYS A 19 -4.69 -11.17 -4.06
CA LYS A 19 -3.25 -11.12 -3.78
C LYS A 19 -2.86 -11.76 -2.43
N ASP A 20 -3.77 -11.76 -1.47
CA ASP A 20 -3.55 -12.24 -0.10
C ASP A 20 -4.04 -13.71 0.05
N ARG A 21 -4.55 -14.34 -1.03
CA ARG A 21 -5.06 -15.72 -1.00
C ARG A 21 -4.01 -16.75 -0.56
N ARG A 22 -2.73 -16.52 -0.87
CA ARG A 22 -1.62 -17.39 -0.48
C ARG A 22 -1.37 -17.39 1.03
N ASP A 23 -1.84 -16.36 1.72
CA ASP A 23 -1.65 -16.20 3.16
C ASP A 23 -2.74 -16.91 3.98
N VAL A 24 -3.79 -17.44 3.33
CA VAL A 24 -4.85 -18.22 3.98
C VAL A 24 -4.34 -19.64 4.20
N LEU A 25 -4.14 -20.03 5.45
CA LEU A 25 -3.60 -21.33 5.83
C LEU A 25 -4.68 -22.40 5.98
N ASN A 26 -5.81 -22.04 6.58
CA ASN A 26 -6.91 -22.98 6.81
C ASN A 26 -8.23 -22.21 6.96
N THR A 27 -9.29 -22.64 6.30
CA THR A 27 -10.66 -22.16 6.53
C THR A 27 -11.55 -23.36 6.85
N ARG A 28 -12.20 -23.36 8.02
CA ARG A 28 -13.09 -24.45 8.43
C ARG A 28 -14.31 -23.95 9.19
N ALA A 29 -15.44 -24.62 8.99
CA ALA A 29 -16.59 -24.49 9.87
C ALA A 29 -16.28 -25.23 11.20
N MET A 30 -16.57 -24.59 12.32
CA MET A 30 -16.38 -25.15 13.66
C MET A 30 -17.62 -25.96 14.04
N THR A 31 -17.42 -27.23 14.41
CA THR A 31 -18.49 -28.17 14.78
C THR A 31 -18.80 -28.20 16.27
N SER A 32 -17.95 -27.66 17.13
CA SER A 32 -18.15 -27.65 18.59
C SER A 32 -18.77 -26.35 19.11
N ALA A 33 -19.31 -25.53 18.21
CA ALA A 33 -20.05 -24.32 18.54
C ALA A 33 -21.56 -24.58 18.55
N ASP A 34 -21.97 -25.82 18.81
CA ASP A 34 -23.38 -26.22 18.81
C ASP A 34 -24.17 -25.60 19.99
N ASP A 35 -23.47 -25.03 20.98
CA ASP A 35 -24.04 -24.18 22.05
C ASP A 35 -24.23 -22.71 21.62
N CYS A 36 -23.83 -22.34 20.40
CA CYS A 36 -24.27 -21.08 19.82
C CYS A 36 -25.73 -21.27 19.41
N TRP A 37 -26.62 -20.55 20.08
CA TRP A 37 -28.08 -20.54 19.88
C TRP A 37 -28.54 -20.03 18.50
N THR A 38 -27.70 -20.17 17.47
CA THR A 38 -27.93 -19.71 16.10
C THR A 38 -28.05 -20.91 15.18
N ASP A 39 -28.77 -20.74 14.08
CA ASP A 39 -28.88 -21.73 13.00
C ASP A 39 -27.64 -21.76 12.08
N HIS A 40 -26.60 -20.99 12.43
CA HIS A 40 -25.36 -20.80 11.69
C HIS A 40 -24.16 -21.46 12.36
N ARG A 41 -23.28 -22.05 11.54
CA ARG A 41 -21.99 -22.57 12.03
C ARG A 41 -20.93 -21.47 11.98
N LEU A 42 -20.19 -21.32 13.07
CA LEU A 42 -19.05 -20.41 13.11
C LEU A 42 -17.98 -20.85 12.09
N ILE A 43 -17.53 -19.93 11.25
CA ILE A 43 -16.43 -20.16 10.31
C ILE A 43 -15.16 -19.50 10.85
N ARG A 44 -14.08 -20.27 10.90
CA ARG A 44 -12.75 -19.79 11.31
C ARG A 44 -11.76 -19.92 10.17
N SER A 45 -11.09 -18.83 9.85
CA SER A 45 -9.93 -18.80 8.95
C SER A 45 -8.65 -18.48 9.71
N ILE A 46 -7.64 -19.32 9.57
CA ILE A 46 -6.28 -19.09 10.04
C ILE A 46 -5.48 -18.51 8.87
N MET A 47 -4.81 -17.39 9.10
CA MET A 47 -4.09 -16.66 8.05
C MET A 47 -2.77 -16.06 8.56
N SER A 48 -1.76 -16.03 7.69
CA SER A 48 -0.42 -15.50 7.96
C SER A 48 -0.28 -14.10 7.37
N ILE A 49 -0.70 -13.08 8.12
CA ILE A 49 -0.66 -11.70 7.64
C ILE A 49 0.70 -11.08 7.96
N ARG A 50 1.46 -10.70 6.92
CA ARG A 50 2.71 -9.95 7.10
C ARG A 50 2.42 -8.44 7.20
N LEU A 51 2.40 -7.93 8.43
CA LEU A 51 2.29 -6.49 8.68
C LEU A 51 3.66 -5.83 8.52
N MET A 52 3.93 -5.27 7.34
CA MET A 52 5.11 -4.44 7.12
C MET A 52 4.98 -3.12 7.88
N ARG A 53 6.01 -2.77 8.66
CA ARG A 53 6.07 -1.48 9.34
C ARG A 53 6.08 -0.37 8.29
N LYS A 54 5.05 0.46 8.26
CA LYS A 54 4.95 1.59 7.33
C LYS A 54 6.22 2.43 7.46
N ARG A 55 7.04 2.49 6.42
CA ARG A 55 8.28 3.28 6.42
C ARG A 55 7.84 4.73 6.65
N ARG A 56 8.28 5.34 7.76
CA ARG A 56 8.04 6.77 8.02
C ARG A 56 8.63 7.49 6.81
N MET A 57 7.79 8.19 6.04
CA MET A 57 8.30 9.07 5.00
C MET A 57 9.15 10.11 5.73
N GLN A 58 10.48 9.99 5.65
CA GLN A 58 11.33 11.14 5.93
C GLN A 58 10.83 12.25 5.02
N LYS A 59 10.68 13.47 5.58
CA LYS A 59 10.42 14.66 4.77
C LYS A 59 11.37 14.57 3.58
N ARG A 60 10.83 14.62 2.36
CA ARG A 60 11.65 14.68 1.14
C ARG A 60 12.72 15.72 1.43
N GLN A 61 13.99 15.30 1.43
CA GLN A 61 15.12 16.23 1.50
C GLN A 61 14.84 17.26 0.41
N SER A 62 14.52 18.49 0.82
CA SER A 62 14.35 19.58 -0.14
C SER A 62 15.64 19.66 -0.93
N ARG A 63 15.55 19.79 -2.25
CA ARG A 63 16.74 19.97 -3.09
C ARG A 63 17.63 21.05 -2.45
N PRO A 64 18.94 20.84 -2.34
CA PRO A 64 19.83 21.85 -1.78
C PRO A 64 19.59 23.16 -2.55
N LYS A 65 19.43 24.27 -1.82
CA LYS A 65 19.34 25.59 -2.44
C LYS A 65 20.65 25.82 -3.21
N LEU A 66 20.53 26.17 -4.48
CA LEU A 66 21.68 26.63 -5.26
C LEU A 66 22.18 27.92 -4.60
N ASN A 67 23.50 28.00 -4.37
CA ASN A 67 24.12 29.24 -3.95
C ASN A 67 24.05 30.22 -5.15
N ILE A 68 23.35 31.33 -4.95
CA ILE A 68 23.15 32.39 -5.95
C ILE A 68 23.76 33.72 -5.49
N ASP A 69 24.61 33.70 -4.45
CA ASP A 69 25.18 34.90 -3.83
C ASP A 69 26.00 35.73 -4.83
N LEU A 70 26.66 35.05 -5.76
CA LEU A 70 27.50 35.66 -6.81
C LEU A 70 26.69 36.20 -7.99
N LEU A 71 25.38 35.92 -8.06
CA LEU A 71 24.53 36.40 -9.16
C LEU A 71 24.21 37.90 -9.05
N GLY A 72 24.53 38.55 -7.92
CA GLY A 72 24.41 40.01 -7.78
C GLY A 72 25.53 40.79 -8.47
N ASP A 73 26.62 40.12 -8.87
CA ASP A 73 27.75 40.76 -9.52
C ASP A 73 27.61 40.69 -11.04
N THR A 74 27.55 41.86 -11.68
CA THR A 74 27.40 42.04 -13.12
C THR A 74 28.48 41.32 -13.92
N THR A 75 29.69 41.21 -13.37
CA THR A 75 30.82 40.55 -14.05
C THR A 75 30.62 39.04 -14.15
N TYR A 76 30.15 38.41 -13.08
CA TYR A 76 29.82 36.98 -13.04
C TYR A 76 28.58 36.66 -13.88
N GLN A 77 27.60 37.57 -13.95
CA GLN A 77 26.45 37.42 -14.85
C GLN A 77 26.87 37.35 -16.32
N GLN A 78 27.76 38.25 -16.75
CA GLN A 78 28.27 38.28 -18.12
C GLN A 78 29.05 37.01 -18.46
N GLN A 79 29.95 36.58 -17.58
CA GLN A 79 30.71 35.33 -17.77
C GLN A 79 29.80 34.10 -17.89
N LEU A 80 28.75 34.03 -17.06
CA LEU A 80 27.77 32.95 -17.14
C LEU A 80 27.00 33.00 -18.46
N GLN A 81 26.60 34.19 -18.90
CA GLN A 81 25.86 34.39 -20.13
C GLN A 81 26.70 34.02 -21.36
N ASP A 82 27.97 34.40 -21.38
CA ASP A 82 28.93 34.03 -22.41
C ASP A 82 29.14 32.50 -22.44
N ALA A 83 29.34 31.88 -21.28
CA ALA A 83 29.51 30.43 -21.17
C ALA A 83 28.28 29.66 -21.67
N LEU A 84 27.06 30.13 -21.33
CA LEU A 84 25.81 29.54 -21.81
C LEU A 84 25.65 29.70 -23.33
N SER A 85 26.00 30.88 -23.86
CA SER A 85 25.93 31.15 -25.30
C SER A 85 26.91 30.29 -26.12
N ALA A 86 28.06 29.94 -25.53
CA ALA A 86 29.06 29.08 -26.16
C ALA A 86 28.67 27.58 -26.09
N ALA A 87 28.02 27.16 -25.00
CA ALA A 87 27.64 25.77 -24.77
C ALA A 87 26.34 25.36 -25.48
N LEU A 88 25.46 26.31 -25.81
CA LEU A 88 24.22 26.03 -26.51
C LEU A 88 24.42 26.03 -28.04
N PRO A 89 23.81 25.09 -28.77
CA PRO A 89 23.91 25.06 -30.22
C PRO A 89 23.28 26.33 -30.80
N LYS A 90 24.04 27.03 -31.66
CA LYS A 90 23.54 28.18 -32.41
C LYS A 90 22.48 27.68 -33.40
N GLN A 91 21.31 28.31 -33.38
CA GLN A 91 20.24 28.06 -34.35
C GLN A 91 20.62 28.56 -35.75
#